data_AF-A0A9P8F0F2-F1
#
_entry.id   AF-A0A9P8F0F2-F1
#
_cell.length_a   1.000
_cell.length_b   1.000
_cell.length_c   1.000
_cell.angle_alpha   90.00
_cell.angle_beta   90.00
_cell.angle_gamma   90.00
#
_symmetry.space_group_name_H-M   'P 1'
#
loop_
_entity.id
_entity.type
_entity.pdbx_description
1 polymer ?
#
loop_
_entity_poly.entity_id
_entity_poly.type
_entity_poly.pdbx_seq_one_letter_code
_entity_poly.pdbx_strand_id
1 'polypeptide(L)'
;ASYNDLIAAVGVQLTELSESSSASDTKWLESILGSHPRLGAKKVESAQSQAEQAQLNTGGEEEARKLRELNEEYEKTYPGLRYVVFVNGRSRPVIMEDMKRRIAAGDIAAERAAAIKAMCEIAADRAGKLQKGA
;
A
#
# COMPACT_ATOMS: atom_id res chain seq x y z
N ALA A 1 8.66 18.87 -17.14
CA ALA A 1 7.87 17.84 -16.41
C ALA A 1 8.84 16.77 -15.91
N SER A 2 8.75 16.43 -14.63
CA SER A 2 9.55 15.39 -13.95
C SER A 2 8.66 14.23 -13.46
N TYR A 3 9.25 13.10 -13.07
CA TYR A 3 8.49 12.03 -12.41
C TYR A 3 7.81 12.52 -11.12
N ASN A 4 8.45 13.42 -10.37
CA ASN A 4 7.85 13.98 -9.16
C ASN A 4 6.59 14.80 -9.46
N ASP A 5 6.61 15.60 -10.54
CA ASP A 5 5.42 16.37 -10.97
C ASP A 5 4.28 15.43 -11.37
N LEU A 6 4.60 14.35 -12.08
CA LEU A 6 3.62 13.33 -12.47
C LEU A 6 3.03 12.61 -11.25
N ILE A 7 3.87 12.19 -10.30
CA ILE A 7 3.42 11.51 -9.08
C ILE A 7 2.53 12.44 -8.25
N ALA A 8 2.89 13.72 -8.12
CA ALA A 8 2.08 14.71 -7.43
C ALA A 8 0.71 14.90 -8.12
N ALA A 9 0.70 15.05 -9.45
CA ALA A 9 -0.55 15.20 -10.21
C ALA A 9 -1.47 13.98 -10.12
N VAL A 10 -0.90 12.77 -10.10
CA VAL A 10 -1.67 11.53 -9.86
C VAL A 10 -2.18 11.47 -8.42
N GLY A 11 -1.36 11.85 -7.43
CA GLY A 11 -1.77 11.91 -6.03
C GLY A 11 -2.96 12.84 -5.79
N VAL A 12 -2.99 14.01 -6.45
CA VAL A 12 -4.14 14.92 -6.42
C VAL A 12 -5.39 14.24 -6.99
N GLN A 13 -5.31 13.65 -8.18
CA GLN A 13 -6.45 12.96 -8.79
C GLN A 13 -7.00 11.82 -7.92
N LEU A 14 -6.12 11.02 -7.30
CA LEU A 14 -6.56 9.95 -6.39
C LEU A 14 -7.23 10.52 -5.12
N THR A 15 -6.76 11.66 -4.63
CA THR A 15 -7.36 12.36 -3.48
C THR A 15 -8.74 12.90 -3.84
N GLU A 16 -8.90 13.52 -5.01
CA GLU A 16 -10.19 13.98 -5.53
C GLU A 16 -11.19 12.83 -5.66
N LEU A 17 -10.76 11.65 -6.14
CA LEU A 17 -11.61 10.45 -6.16
C LEU A 17 -12.02 9.99 -4.75
N SER A 18 -11.15 10.19 -3.75
CA SER A 18 -11.42 9.80 -2.36
C SER A 18 -12.42 10.72 -1.67
N GLU A 19 -12.44 12.00 -2.06
CA GLU A 19 -13.31 13.06 -1.54
C GLU A 19 -14.61 13.22 -2.35
N SER A 20 -14.70 12.56 -3.51
CA SER A 20 -15.88 12.59 -4.36
C SER A 20 -17.12 12.04 -3.64
N SER A 21 -18.25 12.74 -3.80
CA SER A 21 -19.55 12.26 -3.35
C SER A 21 -20.10 11.12 -4.22
N SER A 22 -19.43 10.79 -5.33
CA SER A 22 -19.84 9.72 -6.24
C SER A 22 -19.37 8.34 -5.75
N ALA A 23 -20.32 7.42 -5.64
CA ALA A 23 -20.03 6.01 -5.34
C ALA A 23 -19.19 5.32 -6.43
N SER A 24 -19.29 5.75 -7.70
CA SER A 24 -18.47 5.18 -8.77
C SER A 24 -17.00 5.56 -8.63
N ASP A 25 -16.73 6.79 -8.22
CA ASP A 25 -15.37 7.35 -8.12
C ASP A 25 -14.63 6.70 -6.96
N THR A 26 -15.31 6.61 -5.81
CA THR A 26 -14.77 5.91 -4.63
C THR A 26 -14.53 4.43 -4.89
N LYS A 27 -15.45 3.75 -5.62
CA LYS A 27 -15.24 2.36 -6.05
C LYS A 27 -14.08 2.20 -7.04
N TRP A 28 -13.89 3.17 -7.93
CA TRP A 28 -12.77 3.15 -8.87
C TRP A 28 -11.43 3.33 -8.14
N LEU A 29 -11.36 4.27 -7.19
CA LEU A 29 -10.23 4.42 -6.30
C LEU A 29 -9.93 3.12 -5.56
N GLU A 30 -10.93 2.50 -4.93
CA GLU A 30 -10.76 1.22 -4.23
C GLU A 30 -10.22 0.12 -5.14
N SER A 31 -10.67 0.07 -6.41
CA SER A 31 -10.11 -0.87 -7.40
C SER A 31 -8.63 -0.60 -7.69
N ILE A 32 -8.21 0.67 -7.76
CA ILE A 32 -6.81 1.05 -7.97
C ILE A 32 -5.98 0.65 -6.73
N LEU A 33 -6.42 1.04 -5.54
CA LEU A 33 -5.74 0.72 -4.28
C LEU A 33 -5.67 -0.81 -4.08
N GLY A 34 -6.77 -1.50 -4.33
CA GLY A 34 -6.94 -2.94 -4.17
C GLY A 34 -6.16 -3.80 -5.18
N SER A 35 -5.62 -3.20 -6.24
CA SER A 35 -4.75 -3.86 -7.20
C SER A 35 -3.33 -4.09 -6.67
N HIS A 36 -2.97 -3.52 -5.52
CA HIS A 36 -1.69 -3.78 -4.87
C HIS A 36 -1.58 -5.25 -4.42
N PRO A 37 -0.39 -5.87 -4.55
CA PRO A 37 -0.18 -7.21 -4.02
C PRO A 37 -0.25 -7.20 -2.49
N ARG A 38 -0.82 -8.26 -1.91
CA ARG A 38 -0.78 -8.47 -0.45
C ARG A 38 0.66 -8.46 0.06
N LEU A 39 0.84 -7.89 1.25
CA LEU A 39 2.13 -7.89 1.93
C LEU A 39 2.50 -9.32 2.37
N GLY A 40 3.71 -9.78 2.00
CA GLY A 40 4.19 -11.13 2.28
C GLY A 40 3.71 -12.21 1.30
N ALA A 41 3.08 -11.84 0.18
CA ALA A 41 2.71 -12.79 -0.87
C ALA A 41 3.95 -13.40 -1.53
N LYS A 42 4.03 -14.74 -1.61
CA LYS A 42 5.17 -15.46 -2.22
C LYS A 42 5.30 -15.24 -3.73
N LYS A 43 4.20 -14.89 -4.40
CA LYS A 43 4.16 -14.58 -5.83
C LYS A 43 3.80 -13.11 -6.00
N VAL A 44 4.83 -12.27 -6.05
CA VAL A 44 4.68 -10.87 -6.46
C VAL A 44 5.17 -10.77 -7.89
N GLU A 45 4.30 -10.31 -8.81
CA GLU A 45 4.58 -10.39 -10.25
C GLU A 45 5.68 -9.45 -10.72
N SER A 46 6.00 -8.39 -9.96
CA SER A 46 7.08 -7.46 -10.31
C SER A 46 8.34 -7.66 -9.45
N ALA A 47 9.50 -7.61 -10.09
CA ALA A 47 10.80 -7.62 -9.41
C ALA A 47 10.95 -6.45 -8.42
N GLN A 48 10.33 -5.30 -8.71
CA GLN A 48 10.32 -4.13 -7.83
C GLN A 48 9.59 -4.44 -6.51
N SER A 49 8.40 -5.06 -6.57
CA SER A 49 7.66 -5.41 -5.37
C SER A 49 8.31 -6.54 -4.57
N GLN A 50 9.03 -7.45 -5.22
CA GLN A 50 9.86 -8.44 -4.52
C GLN A 50 10.99 -7.77 -3.73
N ALA A 51 11.68 -6.80 -4.34
CA ALA A 51 12.75 -6.06 -3.69
C ALA A 51 12.23 -5.20 -2.51
N GLU A 52 11.08 -4.53 -2.70
CA GLU A 52 10.43 -3.75 -1.64
C GLU A 52 10.12 -4.61 -0.41
N GLN A 53 9.61 -5.82 -0.61
CA GLN A 53 9.19 -6.69 0.48
C GLN A 53 10.29 -7.65 0.99
N ALA A 54 11.52 -7.55 0.47
CA ALA A 54 12.59 -8.49 0.80
C ALA A 54 12.86 -8.60 2.30
N GLN A 55 12.87 -7.46 3.02
CA GLN A 55 13.07 -7.43 4.47
C GLN A 55 11.94 -8.10 5.25
N LEU A 56 10.72 -8.08 4.71
CA LEU A 56 9.60 -8.76 5.33
C LEU A 56 9.77 -10.28 5.22
N ASN A 57 10.30 -10.77 4.10
CA ASN A 57 10.44 -12.21 3.84
C ASN A 57 11.49 -12.93 4.70
N THR A 58 12.18 -12.22 5.60
CA THR A 58 13.19 -12.78 6.52
C THR A 58 12.60 -13.36 7.81
N GLY A 59 11.29 -13.18 8.07
CA GLY A 59 10.62 -13.69 9.27
C GLY A 59 10.30 -15.19 9.24
N GLY A 60 10.19 -15.80 10.43
CA GLY A 60 9.79 -17.21 10.59
C GLY A 60 8.35 -17.50 10.14
N GLU A 61 8.02 -18.79 10.02
CA GLU A 61 6.70 -19.24 9.54
C GLU A 61 5.53 -18.71 10.39
N GLU A 62 5.73 -18.54 11.69
CA GLU A 62 4.70 -18.04 12.60
C GLU A 62 4.33 -16.58 12.29
N GLU A 63 5.32 -15.71 12.08
CA GLU A 63 5.11 -14.31 11.70
C GLU A 63 4.48 -14.19 10.31
N ALA A 64 4.85 -15.08 9.38
CA ALA A 64 4.23 -15.14 8.06
C ALA A 64 2.74 -15.56 8.14
N ARG A 65 2.39 -16.47 9.06
CA ARG A 65 0.99 -16.84 9.33
C ARG A 65 0.23 -15.65 9.91
N LYS A 66 0.75 -15.00 10.95
CA LYS A 66 0.12 -13.82 11.57
C LYS A 66 -0.10 -12.68 10.56
N LEU A 67 0.88 -12.42 9.69
CA LEU A 67 0.74 -11.40 8.65
C LEU A 67 -0.38 -11.77 7.66
N ARG A 68 -0.56 -13.05 7.33
CA ARG A 68 -1.65 -13.51 6.46
C ARG A 68 -3.01 -13.29 7.12
N GLU A 69 -3.16 -13.72 8.37
CA GLU A 69 -4.37 -13.51 9.16
C GLU A 69 -4.70 -12.02 9.28
N LEU A 70 -3.68 -11.17 9.48
CA LEU A 70 -3.87 -9.73 9.58
C LEU A 70 -4.26 -9.07 8.25
N ASN A 71 -3.76 -9.55 7.11
CA ASN A 71 -4.26 -9.10 5.80
C ASN A 71 -5.74 -9.47 5.61
N GLU A 72 -6.15 -10.66 6.04
CA GLU A 72 -7.56 -11.10 5.96
C GLU A 72 -8.46 -10.25 6.87
N GLU A 73 -8.01 -9.96 8.08
CA GLU A 73 -8.71 -9.05 9.01
C GLU A 73 -8.81 -7.63 8.45
N TYR A 74 -7.73 -7.11 7.87
CA TYR A 74 -7.72 -5.80 7.21
C TYR A 74 -8.77 -5.74 6.10
N GLU A 75 -8.81 -6.74 5.23
CA GLU A 75 -9.74 -6.77 4.09
C GLU A 75 -11.19 -6.97 4.50
N LYS A 76 -11.43 -7.65 5.63
CA LYS A 76 -12.75 -7.74 6.24
C LYS A 76 -13.19 -6.40 6.81
N THR A 77 -12.26 -5.63 7.38
CA THR A 77 -12.50 -4.29 7.95
C THR A 77 -12.73 -3.26 6.86
N TYR A 78 -11.96 -3.35 5.76
CA TYR A 78 -12.00 -2.43 4.63
C TYR A 78 -12.23 -3.20 3.31
N PRO A 79 -13.48 -3.63 3.03
CA PRO A 79 -13.79 -4.39 1.82
C PRO A 79 -13.34 -3.66 0.54
N GLY A 80 -12.64 -4.39 -0.33
CA GLY A 80 -12.12 -3.85 -1.60
C GLY A 80 -10.72 -3.24 -1.50
N LEU A 81 -10.22 -2.93 -0.30
CA LEU A 81 -8.86 -2.43 -0.11
C LEU A 81 -7.86 -3.56 0.13
N ARG A 82 -6.59 -3.26 -0.13
CA ARG A 82 -5.43 -3.99 0.38
C ARG A 82 -4.65 -3.05 1.28
N TYR A 83 -3.95 -3.59 2.26
CA TYR A 83 -3.08 -2.77 3.09
C TYR A 83 -1.86 -2.32 2.27
N VAL A 84 -1.84 -1.04 1.91
CA VAL A 84 -0.76 -0.42 1.13
C VAL A 84 0.08 0.44 2.06
N VAL A 85 1.38 0.14 2.11
CA VAL A 85 2.31 0.88 2.96
C VAL A 85 3.69 0.95 2.32
N PHE A 86 4.33 2.12 2.41
CA PHE A 86 5.72 2.25 1.99
C PHE A 86 6.66 1.68 3.07
N VAL A 87 7.13 0.45 2.86
CA VAL A 87 7.88 -0.30 3.88
C VAL A 87 9.21 0.36 4.26
N ASN A 88 9.96 0.90 3.31
CA ASN A 88 11.20 1.68 3.52
C ASN A 88 12.16 1.11 4.59
N GLY A 89 12.43 -0.20 4.56
CA GLY A 89 13.32 -0.86 5.51
C GLY A 89 12.74 -1.12 6.90
N ARG A 90 11.46 -0.79 7.15
CA ARG A 90 10.75 -1.16 8.38
C ARG A 90 10.61 -2.68 8.49
N SER A 91 10.78 -3.20 9.70
CA SER A 91 10.67 -4.62 10.00
C SER A 91 9.22 -5.11 9.94
N ARG A 92 9.04 -6.42 9.75
CA ARG A 92 7.71 -7.05 9.69
C ARG A 92 6.85 -6.78 10.94
N PRO A 93 7.36 -6.90 12.17
CA PRO A 93 6.58 -6.56 13.36
C PRO A 93 6.11 -5.10 13.39
N VAL A 94 6.97 -4.15 13.00
CA VAL A 94 6.60 -2.72 12.95
C VAL A 94 5.46 -2.47 11.96
N ILE A 95 5.50 -3.13 10.80
CA ILE A 95 4.43 -3.03 9.80
C ILE A 95 3.13 -3.69 10.30
N MET A 96 3.22 -4.82 10.99
CA MET A 96 2.04 -5.49 11.54
C MET A 96 1.37 -4.66 12.65
N GLU A 97 2.14 -4.04 13.53
CA GLU A 97 1.60 -3.12 14.54
C GLU A 97 0.96 -1.87 13.90
N ASP A 98 1.53 -1.36 12.80
CA ASP A 98 0.91 -0.30 12.01
C ASP A 98 -0.45 -0.73 11.44
N MET A 99 -0.51 -1.91 10.82
CA MET A 99 -1.74 -2.46 10.23
C MET A 99 -2.81 -2.69 11.31
N LYS A 100 -2.46 -3.25 12.48
CA LYS A 100 -3.39 -3.42 13.61
C LYS A 100 -3.96 -2.09 14.09
N ARG A 101 -3.12 -1.06 14.25
CA ARG A 101 -3.56 0.27 14.68
C ARG A 101 -4.56 0.87 13.70
N ARG A 102 -4.34 0.70 12.40
CA ARG A 102 -5.26 1.18 11.36
C ARG A 102 -6.57 0.41 11.32
N ILE A 103 -6.53 -0.92 11.47
CA ILE A 103 -7.74 -1.74 11.62
C ILE A 103 -8.55 -1.27 12.82
N ALA A 104 -7.91 -1.07 13.98
CA ALA A 104 -8.56 -0.64 15.20
C ALA A 104 -9.19 0.76 15.11
N ALA A 105 -8.63 1.65 14.27
CA ALA A 105 -9.19 2.98 14.04
C ALA A 105 -10.53 2.92 13.26
N GLY A 106 -10.71 1.94 12.37
CA GLY A 106 -11.95 1.74 11.61
C GLY A 106 -12.34 2.90 10.68
N ASP A 107 -11.40 3.80 10.36
CA ASP A 107 -11.65 5.02 9.58
C ASP A 107 -11.26 4.80 8.11
N ILE A 108 -12.27 4.51 7.29
CA ILE A 108 -12.09 4.27 5.85
C ILE A 108 -11.56 5.50 5.09
N ALA A 109 -11.93 6.72 5.52
CA ALA A 109 -11.47 7.93 4.86
C ALA A 109 -9.98 8.15 5.13
N ALA A 110 -9.56 7.99 6.40
CA ALA A 110 -8.16 8.02 6.77
C ALA A 110 -7.35 6.90 6.09
N GLU A 111 -7.93 5.70 5.95
CA GLU A 111 -7.24 4.59 5.29
C GLU A 111 -7.03 4.84 3.79
N ARG A 112 -8.03 5.37 3.08
CA ARG A 112 -7.88 5.78 1.67
C ARG A 112 -6.76 6.81 1.52
N ALA A 113 -6.75 7.85 2.36
CA ALA A 113 -5.70 8.87 2.34
C ALA A 113 -4.31 8.28 2.62
N ALA A 114 -4.21 7.36 3.60
CA ALA A 114 -2.96 6.70 3.93
C ALA A 114 -2.44 5.79 2.81
N ALA A 115 -3.35 5.07 2.13
CA ALA A 115 -3.01 4.22 0.99
C ALA A 115 -2.55 5.05 -0.22
N ILE A 116 -3.21 6.17 -0.52
CA ILE A 116 -2.79 7.11 -1.59
C ILE A 116 -1.39 7.65 -1.30
N LYS A 117 -1.15 8.13 -0.06
CA LYS A 117 0.17 8.63 0.34
C LYS A 117 1.25 7.55 0.17
N ALA A 118 0.97 6.33 0.60
CA ALA A 118 1.90 5.21 0.44
C ALA A 118 2.18 4.90 -1.03
N MET A 119 1.18 4.95 -1.91
CA MET A 119 1.37 4.77 -3.36
C MET A 119 2.32 5.83 -3.94
N CYS A 120 2.13 7.10 -3.58
CA CYS A 120 3.01 8.17 -4.06
C CYS A 120 4.44 8.01 -3.54
N GLU A 121 4.63 7.62 -2.28
CA GLU A 121 5.95 7.35 -1.70
C GLU A 121 6.66 6.18 -2.40
N ILE A 122 5.95 5.08 -2.67
CA ILE A 122 6.47 3.93 -3.42
C ILE A 122 6.85 4.35 -4.85
N ALA A 123 6.00 5.13 -5.52
CA ALA A 123 6.26 5.61 -6.87
C ALA A 123 7.50 6.53 -6.91
N ALA A 124 7.67 7.42 -5.92
CA ALA A 124 8.82 8.30 -5.82
C ALA A 124 10.13 7.53 -5.59
N ASP A 125 10.12 6.52 -4.72
CA ASP A 125 11.27 5.64 -4.51
C ASP A 125 11.65 4.87 -5.78
N ARG A 126 10.67 4.33 -6.49
CA ARG A 126 10.89 3.66 -7.79
C ARG A 126 11.47 4.60 -8.84
N ALA A 127 10.93 5.82 -8.95
CA ALA A 127 11.43 6.82 -9.89
C ALA A 127 12.87 7.23 -9.57
N GLY A 128 13.20 7.45 -8.29
CA GLY A 128 14.56 7.75 -7.86
C GLY A 128 15.56 6.63 -8.16
N LYS A 129 15.15 5.36 -8.00
CA LYS A 129 15.98 4.20 -8.37
C LYS A 129 16.17 4.08 -9.88
N LEU A 130 15.12 4.33 -10.66
CA LEU A 130 15.20 4.32 -12.13
C LEU A 130 16.18 5.39 -12.63
N GLN A 131 16.14 6.60 -12.06
CA GLN A 131 17.04 7.69 -12.43
C GLN A 131 18.50 7.46 -12.00
N LYS A 132 18.73 6.74 -10.91
CA LYS A 132 20.09 6.37 -10.45
C LYS A 132 20.68 5.16 -11.19
N GLY A 133 19.81 4.33 -11.77
CA GLY A 133 20.20 3.17 -12.58
C GLY A 133 20.31 3.46 -14.08
N ALA A 134 20.07 4.71 -14.51
CA ALA A 134 20.25 5.20 -15.87
C ALA A 134 21.62 5.86 -16.06
#